data_AF-X1R390-F1
#
_entry.id   AF-X1R390-F1
#
_cell.length_a   1.000
_cell.length_b   1.000
_cell.length_c   1.000
_cell.angle_alpha   90.00
_cell.angle_beta   90.00
_cell.angle_gamma   90.00
#
_symmetry.space_group_name_H-M   'P 1'
#
loop_
_entity.id
_entity.type
_entity.pdbx_description
1 polymer ?
#
loop_
_entity_poly.entity_id
_entity_poly.type
_entity_poly.pdbx_seq_one_letter_code
_entity_poly.pdbx_strand_id
1 'polypeptide(L)'
;MAKSDSFFIRAELQQTGASFVDKEIDLGSFVNLGIAKSTVLRIHAIEVQISDDDAPEKGPFTSGATMNIGWDLTTQQQTTLVTLADKSVVVSGRYMVAETTNIDYDSMIKD
;
A
#
# COMPACT_ATOMS: atom_id res chain seq x y z
N MET A 1 -27.63 23.22 0.87
CA MET A 1 -26.90 21.96 1.17
C MET A 1 -25.45 22.35 1.37
N ALA A 2 -24.94 22.37 2.60
CA ALA A 2 -23.51 22.63 2.79
C ALA A 2 -22.75 21.47 2.14
N LYS A 3 -21.79 21.75 1.26
CA LYS A 3 -20.83 20.74 0.82
C LYS A 3 -20.16 20.22 2.09
N SER A 4 -20.27 18.93 2.37
CA SER A 4 -19.43 18.29 3.37
C SER A 4 -18.02 18.34 2.82
N ASP A 5 -17.14 19.12 3.42
CA ASP A 5 -15.74 19.17 3.00
C ASP A 5 -15.10 17.79 3.19
N SER A 6 -14.39 17.32 2.18
CA SER A 6 -13.58 16.11 2.28
C SER A 6 -12.38 16.41 3.16
N PHE A 7 -12.04 15.50 4.07
CA PHE A 7 -10.83 15.57 4.87
C PHE A 7 -9.88 14.43 4.48
N PHE A 8 -8.60 14.61 4.78
CA PHE A 8 -7.55 13.65 4.44
C PHE A 8 -7.01 13.00 5.71
N ILE A 9 -6.98 11.67 5.72
CA ILE A 9 -6.26 10.86 6.72
C ILE A 9 -4.94 10.43 6.09
N ARG A 10 -3.85 10.48 6.86
CA ARG A 10 -2.51 10.06 6.42
C ARG A 10 -1.95 9.07 7.42
N ALA A 11 -1.33 8.02 6.90
CA ALA A 11 -0.63 7.02 7.68
C ALA A 11 0.65 6.62 6.93
N GLU A 12 1.64 6.18 7.69
CA GLU A 12 2.93 5.70 7.20
C GLU A 12 3.24 4.39 7.91
N LEU A 13 3.72 3.40 7.16
CA LEU A 13 4.11 2.09 7.65
C LEU A 13 5.46 1.74 7.02
N GLN A 14 6.45 1.46 7.87
CA GLN A 14 7.77 1.02 7.43
C GLN A 14 7.79 -0.51 7.36
N GLN A 15 8.15 -1.06 6.20
CA GLN A 15 8.35 -2.49 6.02
C GLN A 15 9.83 -2.83 6.13
N THR A 16 10.17 -3.80 7.00
CA THR A 16 11.55 -4.24 7.23
C THR A 16 11.63 -5.76 7.09
N GLY A 17 12.38 -6.22 6.09
CA GLY A 17 12.51 -7.65 5.79
C GLY A 17 11.25 -8.25 5.17
N ALA A 18 11.00 -9.53 5.43
CA ALA A 18 9.92 -10.30 4.80
C ALA A 18 8.70 -10.56 5.70
N SER A 19 8.72 -10.04 6.93
CA SER A 19 7.62 -10.24 7.88
C SER A 19 6.41 -9.39 7.51
N PHE A 20 5.21 -9.88 7.81
CA PHE A 20 4.02 -9.03 7.76
C PHE A 20 4.11 -7.96 8.84
N VAL A 21 3.77 -6.73 8.47
CA VAL A 21 3.71 -5.58 9.37
C VAL A 21 2.36 -4.91 9.18
N ASP A 22 1.76 -4.48 10.28
CA ASP A 22 0.50 -3.77 10.30
C ASP A 22 0.59 -2.52 11.18
N LYS A 23 -0.32 -1.58 10.91
CA LYS A 23 -0.47 -0.39 11.72
C LYS A 23 -1.92 0.06 11.70
N GLU A 24 -2.46 0.32 12.87
CA GLU A 24 -3.77 0.93 13.01
C GLU A 24 -3.73 2.40 12.54
N ILE A 25 -4.73 2.80 11.76
CA ILE A 25 -4.91 4.19 11.33
C ILE A 25 -5.92 4.83 12.28
N ASP A 26 -5.45 5.74 13.13
CA ASP A 26 -6.31 6.51 14.01
C ASP A 26 -7.18 7.48 13.18
N LEU A 27 -8.49 7.37 13.36
CA LEU A 27 -9.49 8.22 12.72
C LEU A 27 -9.75 9.50 13.53
N GLY A 28 -9.15 9.62 14.72
CA GLY A 28 -9.26 10.75 15.62
C GLY A 28 -10.70 11.07 16.05
N SER A 29 -10.93 12.31 16.47
CA SER A 29 -12.26 12.81 16.85
C SER A 29 -13.22 12.97 15.67
N PHE A 30 -12.75 12.78 14.43
CA PHE A 30 -13.55 12.84 13.21
C PHE A 30 -14.57 11.69 13.12
N VAL A 31 -14.39 10.67 13.95
CA VAL A 31 -15.35 9.57 14.18
C VAL A 31 -15.83 9.61 15.63
N ASN A 32 -16.12 10.78 16.17
CA ASN A 32 -16.98 10.85 17.36
C ASN A 32 -18.39 10.44 16.92
N LEU A 33 -18.69 9.14 17.03
CA LEU A 33 -19.99 8.51 16.81
C LEU A 33 -20.97 8.95 17.89
N GLY A 34 -21.19 10.26 18.01
CA GLY A 34 -22.22 10.90 18.81
C GLY A 34 -23.59 10.46 18.30
N ILE A 35 -23.96 9.26 18.73
CA ILE A 35 -25.27 8.62 18.83
C ILE A 35 -26.42 9.51 18.35
N ALA A 36 -26.65 9.50 17.04
CA ALA A 36 -27.93 9.92 16.46
C ALA A 36 -28.17 9.27 15.10
N LYS A 37 -27.12 9.04 14.30
CA LYS A 37 -27.22 8.33 13.02
C LYS A 37 -26.02 7.42 12.81
N SER A 38 -26.29 6.19 12.35
CA SER A 38 -25.30 5.26 11.82
C SER A 38 -24.77 5.81 10.50
N THR A 39 -23.92 6.83 10.55
CA THR A 39 -23.17 7.27 9.39
C THR A 39 -21.94 6.39 9.27
N VAL A 40 -21.99 5.50 8.28
CA VAL A 40 -20.84 4.72 7.81
C VAL A 40 -19.79 5.69 7.26
N LEU A 41 -18.54 5.58 7.73
CA LEU A 41 -17.41 6.27 7.10
C LEU A 41 -17.30 5.80 5.66
N ARG A 42 -17.35 6.74 4.71
CA ARG A 42 -17.14 6.44 3.28
C ARG A 42 -15.80 7.01 2.86
N ILE A 43 -14.96 6.16 2.31
CA ILE A 43 -13.69 6.56 1.74
C ILE A 43 -13.95 6.94 0.28
N HIS A 44 -13.68 8.21 -0.05
CA HIS A 44 -13.94 8.76 -1.38
C HIS A 44 -12.75 8.62 -2.33
N ALA A 45 -11.54 8.67 -1.80
CA ALA A 45 -10.30 8.58 -2.56
C ALA A 45 -9.21 7.96 -1.68
N ILE A 46 -8.31 7.21 -2.32
CA ILE A 46 -7.15 6.60 -1.69
C ILE A 46 -5.97 6.84 -2.63
N GLU A 47 -4.91 7.41 -2.07
CA GLU A 47 -3.63 7.60 -2.74
C GLU A 47 -2.57 6.88 -1.92
N VAL A 48 -1.75 6.07 -2.58
CA VAL A 48 -0.69 5.28 -1.94
C VAL A 48 0.62 5.55 -2.64
N GLN A 49 1.64 5.84 -1.84
CA GLN A 49 3.03 5.91 -2.28
C GLN A 49 3.80 4.79 -1.59
N ILE A 50 4.57 4.06 -2.38
CA ILE A 50 5.57 3.11 -1.89
C ILE A 50 6.92 3.67 -2.34
N SER A 51 7.76 4.04 -1.37
CA SER A 51 9.08 4.62 -1.61
C SER A 51 10.13 3.94 -0.74
N ASP A 52 11.37 3.99 -1.20
CA ASP A 52 12.54 3.65 -0.40
C ASP A 52 12.93 4.89 0.44
N ASP A 53 13.36 4.68 1.69
CA ASP A 53 13.79 5.78 2.57
C ASP A 53 15.14 6.36 2.12
N ASP A 54 16.03 5.51 1.61
CA ASP A 54 17.37 5.91 1.15
C ASP A 54 17.38 6.46 -0.29
N ALA A 55 16.40 6.04 -1.12
CA ALA A 55 16.27 6.47 -2.52
C ALA A 55 14.79 6.64 -2.96
N PRO A 56 14.07 7.66 -2.46
CA PRO A 56 12.63 7.84 -2.71
C PRO A 56 12.25 7.93 -4.19
N GLU A 57 13.15 8.42 -5.04
CA GLU A 57 12.95 8.59 -6.47
C GLU A 57 13.07 7.30 -7.28
N LYS A 58 13.75 6.28 -6.75
CA LYS A 58 13.94 4.99 -7.42
C LYS A 58 12.91 3.96 -6.99
N GLY A 59 12.28 4.19 -5.84
CA GLY A 59 11.44 3.21 -5.17
C GLY A 59 12.27 2.07 -4.57
N PRO A 60 11.65 1.20 -3.78
CA PRO A 60 12.35 0.07 -3.19
C PRO A 60 12.72 -0.89 -4.33
N PHE A 61 14.02 -1.15 -4.54
CA PHE A 61 14.48 -2.20 -5.44
C PHE A 61 15.92 -2.62 -5.09
N THR A 62 16.24 -3.88 -5.36
CA THR A 62 17.60 -4.39 -5.25
C THR A 62 17.96 -5.07 -6.56
N SER A 63 19.13 -4.77 -7.12
CA SER A 63 19.59 -5.39 -8.36
C SER A 63 19.71 -6.92 -8.21
N GLY A 64 19.31 -7.64 -9.26
CA GLY A 64 19.31 -9.10 -9.29
C GLY A 64 18.19 -9.75 -8.47
N ALA A 65 17.26 -8.97 -7.93
CA ALA A 65 16.13 -9.47 -7.16
C ALA A 65 14.78 -9.14 -7.84
N THR A 66 13.84 -10.08 -7.75
CA THR A 66 12.43 -9.75 -7.94
C THR A 66 11.88 -9.27 -6.60
N MET A 67 11.35 -8.07 -6.58
CA MET A 67 10.76 -7.50 -5.40
C MET A 67 9.25 -7.35 -5.57
N ASN A 68 8.52 -7.66 -4.50
CA ASN A 68 7.08 -7.72 -4.52
C ASN A 68 6.50 -7.29 -3.17
N ILE A 69 5.88 -6.11 -3.15
CA ILE A 69 5.26 -5.53 -1.96
C ILE A 69 3.75 -5.52 -2.18
N GLY A 70 3.04 -6.32 -1.38
CA GLY A 70 1.58 -6.26 -1.30
C GLY A 70 1.14 -5.44 -0.09
N TRP A 71 0.01 -4.77 -0.21
CA TRP A 71 -0.59 -4.00 0.88
C TRP A 71 -2.11 -4.08 0.80
N ASP A 72 -2.75 -4.00 1.96
CA ASP A 72 -4.20 -3.91 2.12
C ASP A 72 -4.57 -2.88 3.18
N LEU A 73 -5.67 -2.16 2.94
CA LEU A 73 -6.37 -1.38 3.96
C LEU A 73 -7.60 -2.18 4.36
N THR A 74 -7.63 -2.62 5.61
CA THR A 74 -8.70 -3.44 6.15
C THR A 74 -9.43 -2.74 7.28
N THR A 75 -10.68 -3.12 7.53
CA THR A 75 -11.49 -2.65 8.66
C THR A 75 -11.18 -3.37 9.97
N GLN A 76 -10.31 -4.38 9.94
CA GLN A 76 -9.96 -5.25 11.05
C GLN A 76 -8.47 -5.58 10.96
N GLN A 77 -7.82 -5.78 12.11
CA GLN A 77 -6.44 -6.24 12.17
C GLN A 77 -6.31 -7.61 11.50
N GLN A 78 -5.25 -7.78 10.71
CA GLN A 78 -4.92 -9.03 10.03
C GLN A 78 -3.56 -9.55 10.50
N THR A 79 -3.28 -10.82 10.23
CA THR A 79 -1.96 -11.44 10.50
C THR A 79 -1.16 -11.73 9.24
N THR A 80 -1.76 -11.46 8.07
CA THR A 80 -1.19 -11.65 6.73
C THR A 80 -2.00 -10.84 5.72
N LEU A 81 -1.49 -10.66 4.50
CA LEU A 81 -2.25 -10.08 3.40
C LEU A 81 -3.46 -10.95 3.06
N VAL A 82 -4.63 -10.32 2.98
CA VAL A 82 -5.88 -10.99 2.64
C VAL A 82 -6.30 -10.72 1.21
N THR A 83 -7.10 -11.62 0.64
CA THR A 83 -7.63 -11.46 -0.71
C THR A 83 -8.89 -10.61 -0.71
N LEU A 84 -9.31 -10.13 -1.89
CA LEU A 84 -10.58 -9.41 -2.07
C LEU A 84 -11.84 -10.23 -1.70
N ALA A 85 -11.70 -11.53 -1.43
CA ALA A 85 -12.79 -12.34 -0.89
C ALA A 85 -13.06 -12.07 0.60
N ASP A 86 -12.09 -11.49 1.33
CA ASP A 86 -12.26 -11.08 2.71
C ASP A 86 -13.04 -9.76 2.79
N LYS A 87 -14.12 -9.75 3.57
CA LYS A 87 -15.02 -8.58 3.67
C LYS A 87 -14.41 -7.40 4.41
N SER A 88 -13.29 -7.59 5.10
CA SER A 88 -12.58 -6.51 5.77
C SER A 88 -11.84 -5.61 4.79
N VAL A 89 -11.53 -6.08 3.58
CA VAL A 89 -10.74 -5.33 2.61
C VAL A 89 -11.53 -4.15 2.07
N VAL A 90 -10.99 -2.95 2.29
CA VAL A 90 -11.48 -1.71 1.68
C VAL A 90 -10.80 -1.50 0.34
N VAL A 91 -9.48 -1.70 0.31
CA VAL A 91 -8.65 -1.60 -0.89
C VAL A 91 -7.40 -2.46 -0.70
N SER A 92 -6.81 -2.91 -1.79
CA SER A 92 -5.49 -3.53 -1.78
C SER A 92 -4.73 -3.16 -3.04
N GLY A 93 -3.41 -3.31 -2.99
CA GLY A 93 -2.55 -3.03 -4.12
C GLY A 93 -1.26 -3.81 -4.05
N ARG A 94 -0.50 -3.72 -5.14
CA ARG A 94 0.75 -4.46 -5.30
C ARG A 94 1.75 -3.65 -6.09
N TYR A 95 2.98 -3.60 -5.59
CA TYR A 95 4.14 -3.04 -6.26
C TYR A 95 5.09 -4.19 -6.59
N MET A 96 5.40 -4.35 -7.87
CA MET A 96 6.28 -5.40 -8.34
C MET A 96 7.34 -4.82 -9.27
N VAL A 97 8.59 -5.14 -8.96
CA VAL A 97 9.74 -4.84 -9.80
C VAL A 97 10.48 -6.15 -10.02
N ALA A 98 10.78 -6.46 -11.27
CA ALA A 98 11.59 -7.62 -11.62
C ALA A 98 12.68 -7.16 -12.57
N GLU A 99 13.94 -7.45 -12.21
CA GLU A 99 15.05 -7.32 -13.15
C GLU A 99 15.15 -8.60 -13.97
N THR A 100 15.20 -8.47 -15.29
CA THR A 100 15.53 -9.57 -16.20
C THR A 100 16.88 -9.28 -16.81
N THR A 101 17.86 -10.16 -16.62
CA THR A 101 19.11 -10.08 -17.37
C THR A 101 18.83 -10.52 -18.82
N ASN A 102 18.70 -9.57 -19.74
CA ASN A 102 18.80 -9.89 -21.16
C ASN A 102 20.27 -10.21 -21.45
N ILE A 103 20.58 -11.49 -21.62
CA ILE A 103 21.88 -11.89 -22.15
C ILE A 103 21.79 -11.77 -23.68
N ASP A 104 22.27 -10.65 -24.22
CA ASP A 104 22.47 -10.49 -25.67
C ASP A 104 23.63 -11.40 -26.11
N TYR A 105 23.31 -12.64 -26.46
CA TYR A 105 24.27 -13.62 -27.01
C TYR A 105 24.82 -13.22 -28.39
N ASP A 106 24.34 -12.11 -29.00
CA ASP A 106 24.75 -11.61 -30.32
C ASP A 106 26.00 -10.68 -30.29
N SER A 107 26.58 -10.46 -29.11
CA SER A 107 27.79 -9.62 -28.96
C SER A 107 29.12 -10.38 -29.13
N MET A 108 29.09 -11.70 -29.37
CA MET A 108 30.31 -12.55 -29.36
C MET A 108 30.77 -13.09 -30.73
N ILE A 109 30.27 -12.59 -31.86
CA ILE A 109 30.97 -12.77 -33.14
C ILE A 109 30.97 -11.46 -33.93
N LYS A 110 32.05 -10.69 -33.75
CA LYS A 110 32.57 -9.82 -34.81
C LYS A 110 34.04 -10.16 -34.99
N ASP A 111 34.32 -10.64 -36.19
CA ASP A 111 35.58 -11.06 -36.82
C ASP A 111 36.14 -12.43 -36.44
#